data_AF-A0A1I0K906-F1
#
_entry.id   AF-A0A1I0K906-F1
#
_cell.length_a   1.000
_cell.length_b   1.000
_cell.length_c   1.000
_cell.angle_alpha   90.00
_cell.angle_beta   90.00
_cell.angle_gamma   90.00
#
_symmetry.space_group_name_H-M   'P 1'
#
loop_
_entity.id
_entity.type
_entity.pdbx_description
1 polymer ?
#
loop_
_entity_poly.entity_id
_entity_poly.type
_entity_poly.pdbx_seq_one_letter_code
_entity_poly.pdbx_strand_id
1 'polypeptide(L)'
;MTHDTSAITHDAQDGDAGIPGSLARALGDVAAERAAQDARFGMQELPDGTGGADAADRSAEARDETDAADRAGTLTWRHILAEEVLEAFAETDPGRLRAELVQVAAVAVKWVQALDRRP
;
A
#
# COMPACT_ATOMS: atom_id res chain seq x y z
N MET A 1 -38.93 -28.72 -6.91
CA MET A 1 -37.59 -28.39 -7.44
C MET A 1 -37.63 -26.93 -7.86
N THR A 2 -37.25 -26.04 -6.95
CA THR A 2 -36.95 -24.62 -7.20
C THR A 2 -35.96 -24.23 -6.11
N HIS A 3 -34.67 -24.32 -6.44
CA HIS A 3 -33.62 -23.78 -5.60
C HIS A 3 -33.69 -22.26 -5.68
N ASP A 4 -33.98 -21.63 -4.55
CA ASP A 4 -33.81 -20.20 -4.35
C ASP A 4 -32.31 -19.94 -4.18
N THR A 5 -31.66 -19.50 -5.25
CA THR A 5 -30.26 -19.12 -5.25
C THR A 5 -30.17 -17.70 -4.71
N SER A 6 -29.80 -17.59 -3.44
CA SER A 6 -29.44 -16.33 -2.80
C SER A 6 -28.46 -15.55 -3.69
N ALA A 7 -28.85 -14.32 -4.01
CA ALA A 7 -27.99 -13.36 -4.70
C ALA A 7 -26.77 -13.07 -3.82
N ILE A 8 -25.61 -13.56 -4.24
CA ILE A 8 -24.32 -13.07 -3.77
C ILE A 8 -24.16 -11.70 -4.40
N THR A 9 -24.37 -10.64 -3.62
CA THR A 9 -24.05 -9.28 -4.02
C THR A 9 -22.53 -9.16 -4.08
N HIS A 10 -21.97 -9.29 -5.28
CA HIS A 10 -20.56 -9.04 -5.55
C HIS A 10 -20.38 -7.52 -5.63
N ASP A 11 -20.15 -6.88 -4.48
CA ASP A 11 -19.92 -5.43 -4.36
C ASP A 11 -18.49 -5.04 -4.79
N ALA A 12 -18.08 -5.49 -5.98
CA ALA A 12 -16.69 -5.46 -6.41
C ALA A 12 -16.38 -4.46 -7.54
N GLN A 13 -17.18 -3.39 -7.71
CA GLN A 13 -16.99 -2.44 -8.82
C GLN A 13 -17.05 -0.95 -8.43
N ASP A 14 -16.45 -0.55 -7.31
CA ASP A 14 -16.10 0.87 -7.08
C ASP A 14 -14.69 1.15 -7.65
N GLY A 15 -14.55 1.23 -8.98
CA GLY A 15 -13.23 1.29 -9.60
C GLY A 15 -13.06 2.20 -10.81
N ASP A 16 -13.99 2.18 -11.77
CA ASP A 16 -13.75 2.79 -13.08
C ASP A 16 -14.79 3.87 -13.42
N ALA A 17 -14.29 5.04 -13.82
CA ALA A 17 -15.03 6.18 -14.34
C ALA A 17 -15.74 7.11 -13.32
N GLY A 18 -14.94 7.89 -12.57
CA GLY A 18 -15.38 9.22 -12.09
C GLY A 18 -16.00 9.29 -10.70
N ILE A 19 -15.86 8.27 -9.86
CA ILE A 19 -16.40 8.22 -8.49
C ILE A 19 -15.29 8.49 -7.45
N PRO A 20 -15.58 9.16 -6.32
CA PRO A 20 -14.66 9.27 -5.20
C PRO A 20 -14.07 7.90 -4.81
N GLY A 21 -12.75 7.80 -4.67
CA GLY A 21 -12.06 6.53 -4.44
C GLY A 21 -11.68 5.72 -5.68
N SER A 22 -11.90 6.23 -6.89
CA SER A 22 -11.46 5.55 -8.12
C SER A 22 -9.94 5.33 -8.14
N LEU A 23 -9.54 4.09 -8.46
CA LEU A 23 -8.12 3.72 -8.58
C LEU A 23 -7.42 4.53 -9.68
N ALA A 24 -8.09 4.75 -10.81
CA ALA A 24 -7.56 5.52 -11.93
C ALA A 24 -7.21 6.96 -11.53
N ARG A 25 -8.03 7.59 -10.69
CA ARG A 25 -7.76 8.93 -10.17
C ARG A 25 -6.52 8.94 -9.28
N ALA A 26 -6.48 8.06 -8.27
CA ALA A 26 -5.35 8.00 -7.34
C ALA A 26 -4.02 7.69 -8.06
N LEU A 27 -4.03 6.79 -9.05
CA LEU A 27 -2.84 6.51 -9.87
C LEU A 27 -2.49 7.70 -10.79
N GLY A 28 -3.47 8.44 -11.28
CA GLY A 28 -3.25 9.69 -12.03
C GLY A 28 -2.53 10.74 -11.19
N ASP A 29 -2.93 10.91 -9.93
CA ASP A 29 -2.29 11.84 -8.99
C ASP A 29 -0.85 11.39 -8.68
N VAL A 30 -0.61 10.09 -8.46
CA VAL A 30 0.74 9.53 -8.27
C VAL A 30 1.62 9.75 -9.50
N ALA A 31 1.08 9.53 -10.71
CA ALA A 31 1.82 9.74 -11.95
C ALA A 31 2.18 11.22 -12.16
N ALA A 32 1.27 12.14 -11.84
CA ALA A 32 1.52 13.57 -11.91
C ALA A 32 2.61 14.02 -10.93
N GLU A 33 2.57 13.53 -9.68
CA GLU A 33 3.62 13.80 -8.70
C GLU A 33 4.98 13.23 -9.14
N ARG A 34 5.02 12.01 -9.69
CA ARG A 34 6.28 11.45 -10.20
C ARG A 34 6.83 12.27 -11.35
N ALA A 35 6.00 12.76 -12.27
CA ALA A 35 6.44 13.65 -13.34
C ALA A 35 7.00 14.98 -12.80
N ALA A 36 6.38 15.55 -11.75
CA ALA A 36 6.88 16.76 -11.10
C ALA A 36 8.24 16.52 -10.40
N GLN A 37 8.42 15.37 -9.74
CA GLN A 37 9.69 14.97 -9.15
C GLN A 37 10.78 14.79 -10.22
N ASP A 38 10.44 14.20 -11.36
CA ASP A 38 11.39 14.01 -12.47
C ASP A 38 11.86 15.35 -13.05
N ALA A 39 10.93 16.28 -13.26
CA ALA A 39 11.26 17.63 -13.69
C ALA A 39 12.14 18.39 -12.68
N ARG A 40 12.01 18.11 -11.38
CA ARG A 40 12.74 18.79 -10.31
C ARG A 40 14.10 18.18 -9.99
N PHE A 41 14.20 16.86 -10.01
CA PHE A 41 15.35 16.12 -9.49
C PHE A 41 15.99 15.17 -10.51
N GLY A 42 15.30 14.87 -11.61
CA GLY A 42 15.69 13.83 -12.56
C GLY A 42 15.69 12.42 -11.95
N MET A 43 16.23 11.46 -12.69
CA MET A 43 16.54 10.13 -12.17
C MET A 43 17.87 10.17 -11.41
N GLN A 44 17.89 9.57 -10.22
CA GLN A 44 19.07 9.46 -9.37
C GLN A 44 19.45 7.99 -9.20
N GLU A 45 20.74 7.69 -9.33
CA GLU A 45 21.31 6.38 -9.00
C GLU A 45 21.86 6.45 -7.57
N LEU A 46 21.13 5.89 -6.61
CA LEU A 46 21.48 5.89 -5.19
C LEU A 46 21.59 4.45 -4.68
N PRO A 47 22.47 4.17 -3.70
CA PRO A 47 22.48 2.87 -3.03
C PRO A 47 21.18 2.67 -2.23
N ASP A 48 20.70 1.43 -2.16
CA ASP A 48 19.42 1.11 -1.51
C ASP A 48 19.39 1.49 -0.02
N GLY A 49 20.50 1.25 0.69
CA GLY A 49 20.58 1.54 2.13
C GLY A 49 19.67 0.66 3.01
N THR A 50 19.21 -0.48 2.48
CA THR A 50 18.33 -1.46 3.13
C THR A 50 19.13 -2.61 3.76
N GLY A 51 18.45 -3.44 4.55
CA GLY A 51 19.00 -4.57 5.28
C GLY A 51 19.63 -4.21 6.62
N GLY A 52 20.30 -5.19 7.24
CA GLY A 52 20.92 -5.06 8.55
C GLY A 52 20.02 -5.51 9.71
N ALA A 53 20.63 -5.83 10.84
CA ALA A 53 19.94 -6.37 12.01
C ALA A 53 18.86 -5.41 12.54
N ASP A 54 19.21 -4.13 12.71
CA ASP A 54 18.27 -3.11 13.17
C ASP A 54 17.04 -2.96 12.26
N ALA A 55 17.19 -3.12 10.94
CA ALA A 55 16.06 -3.04 10.02
C ALA A 55 15.17 -4.29 10.11
N ALA A 56 15.78 -5.47 10.25
CA ALA A 56 15.06 -6.72 10.45
C ALA A 56 14.27 -6.74 11.77
N ASP A 57 14.87 -6.26 12.86
CA ASP A 57 14.21 -6.16 14.17
C ASP A 57 13.01 -5.21 14.09
N ARG A 58 13.17 -4.04 13.46
CA ARG A 58 12.08 -3.08 13.27
C ARG A 58 10.96 -3.60 12.36
N SER A 59 11.29 -4.39 11.34
CA SER A 59 10.30 -5.06 10.49
C SER A 59 9.48 -6.07 11.29
N ALA A 60 10.13 -6.89 12.11
CA ALA A 60 9.46 -7.84 12.99
C ALA A 60 8.55 -7.13 14.01
N GLU A 61 9.04 -6.06 14.66
CA GLU A 61 8.25 -5.25 15.59
C GLU A 61 7.01 -4.65 14.92
N ALA A 62 7.15 -4.11 13.70
CA ALA A 62 6.03 -3.52 12.97
C ALA A 62 4.96 -4.55 12.60
N ARG A 63 5.38 -5.74 12.18
CA ARG A 63 4.48 -6.86 11.94
C ARG A 63 3.73 -7.27 13.21
N ASP A 64 4.44 -7.40 14.33
CA ASP A 64 3.83 -7.73 15.62
C ASP A 64 2.82 -6.65 16.06
N GLU A 65 3.14 -5.36 15.86
CA GLU A 65 2.23 -4.24 16.11
C GLU A 65 0.98 -4.29 15.23
N THR A 66 1.13 -4.53 13.92
CA THR A 66 -0.01 -4.66 13.00
C THR A 66 -0.90 -5.83 13.40
N ASP A 67 -0.31 -7.00 13.62
CA ASP A 67 -1.00 -8.22 14.04
C ASP A 67 -1.74 -8.02 15.37
N ALA A 68 -1.13 -7.32 16.34
CA ALA A 68 -1.76 -7.00 17.61
C ALA A 68 -2.94 -6.03 17.43
N ALA A 69 -2.78 -5.01 16.59
CA ALA A 69 -3.84 -4.05 16.30
C ALA A 69 -5.02 -4.69 15.56
N ASP A 70 -4.76 -5.60 14.63
CA ASP A 70 -5.80 -6.37 13.93
C ASP A 70 -6.59 -7.25 14.90
N ARG A 71 -5.89 -8.04 15.73
CA ARG A 71 -6.53 -8.86 16.78
C ARG A 71 -7.35 -8.03 17.77
N ALA A 72 -6.92 -6.81 18.07
CA ALA A 72 -7.62 -5.91 18.98
C ALA A 72 -8.77 -5.12 18.32
N GLY A 73 -8.95 -5.22 17.00
CA GLY A 73 -9.93 -4.41 16.26
C GLY A 73 -9.56 -2.92 16.19
N THR A 74 -8.30 -2.58 16.39
CA THR A 74 -7.74 -1.22 16.36
C THR A 74 -6.78 -0.98 15.19
N LEU A 75 -6.80 -1.87 14.19
CA LEU A 75 -6.01 -1.76 12.97
C LEU A 75 -6.24 -0.41 12.27
N THR A 76 -5.16 0.19 11.77
CA THR A 76 -5.19 1.47 11.08
C THR A 76 -4.35 1.39 9.82
N TRP A 77 -4.60 2.30 8.88
CA TRP A 77 -3.75 2.44 7.70
C TRP A 77 -2.29 2.75 8.02
N ARG A 78 -2.01 3.41 9.16
CA ARG A 78 -0.65 3.65 9.64
C ARG A 78 0.07 2.33 9.93
N HIS A 79 -0.59 1.37 10.57
CA HIS A 79 -0.01 0.05 10.86
C HIS A 79 0.39 -0.65 9.56
N ILE A 80 -0.58 -0.79 8.64
CA ILE A 80 -0.37 -1.48 7.36
C ILE A 80 0.74 -0.81 6.54
N LEU A 81 0.72 0.52 6.38
CA LEU A 81 1.76 1.21 5.59
C LEU A 81 3.14 1.11 6.26
N ALA A 82 3.20 1.22 7.59
CA ALA A 82 4.48 1.16 8.32
C ALA A 82 5.11 -0.23 8.21
N GLU A 83 4.31 -1.29 8.27
CA GLU A 83 4.78 -2.67 8.10
C GLU A 83 5.44 -2.85 6.72
N GLU A 84 4.74 -2.53 5.63
CA GLU A 84 5.27 -2.69 4.26
C GLU A 84 6.56 -1.87 4.05
N VAL A 85 6.64 -0.66 4.62
CA VAL A 85 7.84 0.18 4.55
C VAL A 85 9.01 -0.47 5.28
N LEU A 86 8.75 -1.04 6.47
CA LEU A 86 9.80 -1.65 7.28
C LEU A 86 10.23 -3.02 6.74
N GLU A 87 9.32 -3.78 6.12
CA GLU A 87 9.66 -4.97 5.33
C GLU A 87 10.55 -4.62 4.14
N ALA A 88 10.22 -3.57 3.38
CA ALA A 88 11.10 -3.07 2.32
C ALA A 88 12.49 -2.67 2.84
N PHE A 89 12.55 -1.97 3.99
CA PHE A 89 13.82 -1.56 4.59
C PHE A 89 14.65 -2.73 5.12
N ALA A 90 14.03 -3.85 5.50
CA ALA A 90 14.74 -5.04 5.95
C ALA A 90 15.30 -5.89 4.80
N GLU A 91 14.86 -5.68 3.56
CA GLU A 91 15.20 -6.55 2.44
C GLU A 91 16.60 -6.28 1.88
N THR A 92 17.25 -7.34 1.40
CA THR A 92 18.61 -7.33 0.83
C THR A 92 18.67 -7.86 -0.60
N ASP A 93 17.69 -8.67 -1.01
CA ASP A 93 17.55 -9.12 -2.39
C ASP A 93 16.85 -8.04 -3.24
N PRO A 94 17.46 -7.57 -4.34
CA PRO A 94 16.87 -6.51 -5.17
C PRO A 94 15.50 -6.87 -5.77
N GLY A 95 15.28 -8.15 -6.08
CA GLY A 95 14.01 -8.63 -6.63
C GLY A 95 12.89 -8.56 -5.60
N ARG A 96 13.17 -8.97 -4.38
CA ARG A 96 12.25 -8.87 -3.24
C ARG A 96 12.05 -7.42 -2.82
N LEU A 97 13.11 -6.61 -2.75
CA LEU A 97 13.00 -5.19 -2.44
C LEU A 97 12.04 -4.47 -3.40
N ARG A 98 12.15 -4.77 -4.71
CA ARG A 98 11.21 -4.26 -5.70
C ARG A 98 9.76 -4.69 -5.41
N ALA A 99 9.54 -5.93 -4.97
CA ALA A 99 8.20 -6.42 -4.64
C ALA A 99 7.62 -5.66 -3.43
N GLU A 100 8.40 -5.50 -2.36
CA GLU A 100 7.96 -4.76 -1.17
C GLU A 100 7.70 -3.27 -1.49
N LEU A 101 8.55 -2.62 -2.28
CA LEU A 101 8.32 -1.24 -2.72
C LEU A 101 7.02 -1.09 -3.55
N VAL A 102 6.66 -2.11 -4.33
CA VAL A 102 5.36 -2.14 -5.03
C VAL A 102 4.21 -2.30 -4.04
N GLN A 103 4.35 -3.13 -3.00
CA GLN A 103 3.34 -3.25 -1.94
C GLN A 103 3.16 -1.95 -1.16
N VAL A 104 4.25 -1.27 -0.79
CA VAL A 104 4.22 0.08 -0.18
C VAL A 104 3.41 1.04 -1.04
N ALA A 105 3.71 1.12 -2.33
CA ALA A 105 2.98 1.99 -3.26
C ALA A 105 1.49 1.61 -3.36
N ALA A 106 1.19 0.30 -3.42
CA ALA A 106 -0.18 -0.19 -3.47
C ALA A 106 -0.98 0.16 -2.20
N VAL A 107 -0.39 0.01 -1.01
CA VAL A 107 -1.03 0.37 0.26
C VAL A 107 -1.24 1.88 0.37
N ALA A 108 -0.25 2.69 -0.06
CA ALA A 108 -0.40 4.14 -0.10
C ALA A 108 -1.56 4.57 -1.02
N VAL A 109 -1.64 4.01 -2.24
CA VAL A 109 -2.75 4.25 -3.16
C VAL A 109 -4.08 3.81 -2.55
N LYS A 110 -4.14 2.62 -1.95
CA LYS A 110 -5.34 2.09 -1.29
C LYS A 110 -5.81 3.01 -0.16
N TRP A 111 -4.89 3.59 0.61
CA TRP A 111 -5.21 4.56 1.65
C TRP A 111 -5.72 5.89 1.08
N VAL A 112 -5.13 6.42 -0.01
CA VAL A 112 -5.66 7.59 -0.74
C VAL A 112 -7.10 7.33 -1.18
N GLN A 113 -7.38 6.19 -1.80
CA GLN A 113 -8.74 5.84 -2.19
C GLN A 113 -9.70 5.77 -1.00
N ALA A 114 -9.24 5.27 0.15
CA ALA A 114 -10.03 5.22 1.38
C ALA A 114 -10.23 6.61 2.03
N LEU A 115 -9.38 7.59 1.73
CA LEU A 115 -9.56 8.99 2.10
C LEU A 115 -10.59 9.65 1.18
N ASP A 116 -10.47 9.45 -0.14
CA ASP A 116 -11.36 10.03 -1.13
C ASP A 116 -12.82 9.56 -1.00
N ARG A 117 -13.05 8.35 -0.48
CA ARG A 117 -14.41 7.82 -0.23
C ARG A 117 -15.08 8.43 1.01
N ARG A 118 -14.37 9.20 1.84
CA ARG A 118 -14.94 9.80 3.04
C ARG A 118 -15.81 10.99 2.66
N PRO A 119 -16.96 11.20 3.33
CA PRO A 119 -17.82 12.35 3.10
C PRO A 119 -17.17 13.67 3.48
#